data_AF-A0A924A5Z1-F1
#
_entry.id   AF-A0A924A5Z1-F1
#
_cell.length_a   1.000
_cell.length_b   1.000
_cell.length_c   1.000
_cell.angle_alpha   90.00
_cell.angle_beta   90.00
_cell.angle_gamma   90.00
#
_symmetry.space_group_name_H-M   'P 1'
#
loop_
_entity.id
_entity.type
_entity.pdbx_description
1 polymer ?
#
loop_
_entity_poly.entity_id
_entity_poly.type
_entity_poly.pdbx_seq_one_letter_code
_entity_poly.pdbx_strand_id
1 'polypeptide(L)'
;MIQNNIFLKLIFSILITHTSAIAADKCAEISEKQMAEWMDKEPSMPSLSFLIKAKKLIDAKRSYSLSLGGDKRAHCYLGCIISAEVDFETANFVAWQKEFSDATDCTPKTHFEIADYDATIKGAIKGAIKGSEKSLIPKTKNLCADFCKKAY
;
A
#
# COMPACT_ATOMS: atom_id res chain seq x y z
N MET A 1 -13.68 4.94 -30.90
CA MET A 1 -14.08 3.53 -31.05
C MET A 1 -12.83 2.67 -30.93
N ILE A 2 -12.75 1.92 -29.83
CA ILE A 2 -12.24 0.55 -29.70
C ILE A 2 -11.15 0.15 -30.72
N GLN A 3 -9.86 0.28 -30.37
CA GLN A 3 -8.84 -0.56 -31.03
C GLN A 3 -7.47 -0.72 -30.36
N ASN A 4 -7.27 -0.42 -29.07
CA ASN A 4 -5.94 -0.59 -28.43
C ASN A 4 -5.89 -1.53 -27.21
N ASN A 5 -6.94 -2.34 -26.97
CA ASN A 5 -7.03 -3.17 -25.75
C ASN A 5 -6.89 -4.68 -25.97
N ILE A 6 -6.45 -5.11 -27.16
CA ILE A 6 -6.29 -6.54 -27.51
C ILE A 6 -4.81 -6.96 -27.57
N PHE A 7 -3.89 -6.03 -27.86
CA PHE A 7 -2.47 -6.36 -27.98
C PHE A 7 -1.76 -6.60 -26.64
N LEU A 8 -2.22 -5.96 -25.55
CA LEU A 8 -1.65 -6.20 -24.21
C LEU A 8 -2.13 -7.50 -23.54
N LYS A 9 -3.30 -8.01 -23.95
CA LYS A 9 -3.84 -9.28 -23.41
C LYS A 9 -3.19 -10.51 -24.03
N LEU A 10 -2.61 -10.40 -25.23
CA LEU A 10 -1.96 -11.54 -25.90
C LEU A 10 -0.53 -11.81 -25.40
N ILE A 11 0.17 -10.81 -24.86
CA ILE A 11 1.53 -10.98 -24.34
C ILE A 11 1.53 -11.74 -23.00
N PHE A 12 0.42 -11.71 -22.25
CA PHE A 12 0.28 -12.47 -21.00
C PHE A 12 -0.08 -13.95 -21.18
N SER A 13 -0.52 -14.39 -22.37
CA SER A 13 -0.94 -15.79 -22.60
C SER A 13 0.09 -16.66 -23.34
N ILE A 14 1.20 -16.12 -23.84
CA ILE A 14 2.20 -16.87 -24.64
C ILE A 14 3.53 -17.11 -23.88
N LEU A 15 3.52 -17.00 -22.55
CA LEU A 15 4.67 -17.39 -21.71
C LEU A 15 4.32 -18.45 -20.65
N ILE A 16 3.31 -19.27 -20.90
CA ILE A 16 2.95 -20.41 -20.05
C ILE A 16 2.93 -21.69 -20.89
N THR A 17 4.05 -22.02 -21.54
CA THR A 17 4.29 -23.40 -21.97
C THR A 17 5.77 -23.75 -21.86
N HIS A 18 6.07 -24.49 -20.79
CA HIS A 18 7.11 -25.52 -20.65
C HIS A 18 8.50 -25.10 -20.17
N THR A 19 8.96 -25.90 -19.20
CA THR A 19 10.26 -25.89 -18.48
C THR A 19 10.38 -24.73 -17.47
N SER A 20 10.22 -24.93 -16.16
CA SER A 20 10.93 -25.91 -15.34
C SER A 20 10.11 -26.28 -14.10
N ALA A 21 9.91 -27.58 -13.89
CA ALA A 21 9.75 -28.12 -12.55
C ALA A 21 11.01 -27.77 -11.72
N ILE A 22 10.85 -27.58 -10.41
CA ILE A 22 11.87 -27.19 -9.41
C ILE A 22 12.00 -25.66 -9.21
N ALA A 23 10.93 -25.05 -8.67
CA ALA A 23 10.93 -23.83 -7.81
C ALA A 23 9.50 -23.32 -7.47
N ALA A 24 8.43 -24.01 -7.89
CA ALA A 24 7.06 -23.50 -7.83
C ALA A 24 6.32 -23.70 -6.48
N ASP A 25 7.02 -23.84 -5.36
CA ASP A 25 6.38 -24.40 -4.15
C ASP A 25 6.17 -23.42 -2.97
N LYS A 26 6.50 -22.12 -3.07
CA LYS A 26 6.31 -21.17 -1.94
C LYS A 26 5.97 -19.72 -2.32
N CYS A 27 5.27 -19.47 -3.43
CA CYS A 27 4.58 -18.19 -3.59
C CYS A 27 3.31 -18.20 -2.73
N ALA A 28 3.04 -17.11 -2.00
CA ALA A 28 2.17 -17.08 -0.81
C ALA A 28 0.68 -17.45 -1.00
N GLU A 29 0.09 -17.79 0.15
CA GLU A 29 -1.23 -18.31 0.53
C GLU A 29 -2.43 -17.39 0.27
N ILE A 30 -2.55 -16.76 -0.92
CA ILE A 30 -3.78 -16.04 -1.31
C ILE A 30 -4.58 -16.84 -2.33
N SER A 31 -5.89 -17.00 -2.13
CA SER A 31 -6.75 -17.67 -3.12
C SER A 31 -7.00 -16.78 -4.35
N GLU A 32 -7.25 -17.40 -5.51
CA GLU A 32 -7.66 -16.67 -6.73
C GLU A 32 -8.86 -15.75 -6.49
N LYS A 33 -9.82 -16.19 -5.66
CA LYS A 33 -10.98 -15.39 -5.27
C LYS A 33 -10.58 -14.15 -4.47
N GLN A 34 -9.71 -14.29 -3.47
CA GLN A 34 -9.21 -13.16 -2.68
C GLN A 34 -8.42 -12.18 -3.55
N MET A 35 -7.64 -12.69 -4.51
CA MET A 35 -6.94 -11.85 -5.48
C MET A 35 -7.93 -11.07 -6.37
N ALA A 36 -8.97 -11.71 -6.89
CA ALA A 36 -10.00 -11.03 -7.68
C ALA A 36 -10.69 -9.93 -6.87
N GLU A 37 -11.10 -10.23 -5.64
CA GLU A 37 -11.67 -9.24 -4.72
C GLU A 37 -10.69 -8.10 -4.39
N TRP A 38 -9.38 -8.37 -4.40
CA TRP A 38 -8.35 -7.35 -4.19
C TRP A 38 -8.18 -6.43 -5.39
N MET A 39 -8.21 -6.99 -6.60
CA MET A 39 -8.14 -6.23 -7.84
C MET A 39 -9.34 -5.30 -8.01
N ASP A 40 -10.53 -5.72 -7.56
CA ASP A 40 -11.73 -4.87 -7.57
C ASP A 40 -11.61 -3.64 -6.65
N LYS A 41 -10.65 -3.64 -5.71
CA LYS A 41 -10.36 -2.52 -4.81
C LYS A 41 -9.27 -1.57 -5.32
N GLU A 42 -8.74 -1.79 -6.53
CA GLU A 42 -7.66 -0.98 -7.09
C GLU A 42 -8.06 0.51 -7.12
N PRO A 43 -7.36 1.38 -6.38
CA PRO A 43 -7.64 2.80 -6.39
C PRO A 43 -7.03 3.47 -7.62
N SER A 44 -7.54 4.65 -7.99
CA SER A 44 -7.00 5.43 -9.11
C SER A 44 -5.52 5.75 -8.88
N MET A 45 -4.70 5.53 -9.92
CA MET A 45 -3.27 5.82 -9.87
C MET A 45 -3.01 7.33 -9.61
N PRO A 46 -2.27 7.69 -8.55
CA PRO A 46 -1.88 9.07 -8.29
C PRO A 46 -0.88 9.60 -9.33
N SER A 47 -0.70 10.92 -9.36
CA SER A 47 0.34 11.53 -10.20
C SER A 47 1.74 11.06 -9.79
N LEU A 48 2.66 10.99 -10.77
CA LEU A 48 4.05 10.58 -10.52
C LEU A 48 4.73 11.45 -9.43
N SER A 49 4.46 12.76 -9.40
CA SER A 49 5.02 13.65 -8.40
C SER A 49 4.56 13.31 -6.98
N PHE A 50 3.30 12.88 -6.82
CA PHE A 50 2.74 12.46 -5.54
C PHE A 50 3.32 11.11 -5.10
N LEU A 51 3.49 10.17 -6.02
CA LEU A 51 4.16 8.90 -5.74
C LEU A 51 5.62 9.10 -5.30
N ILE A 52 6.36 9.97 -5.98
CA ILE A 52 7.74 10.33 -5.59
C ILE A 52 7.76 10.95 -4.19
N LYS A 53 6.82 11.84 -3.88
CA LYS A 53 6.72 12.47 -2.56
C LYS A 53 6.39 11.43 -1.48
N ALA A 54 5.43 10.54 -1.73
CA ALA A 54 5.07 9.46 -0.81
C ALA A 54 6.26 8.53 -0.54
N LYS A 55 6.99 8.11 -1.58
CA LYS A 55 8.20 7.28 -1.42
C LYS A 55 9.25 7.94 -0.54
N LYS A 56 9.54 9.24 -0.76
CA LYS A 56 10.46 10.01 0.07
C LYS A 56 10.00 10.06 1.54
N LEU A 57 8.70 10.23 1.78
CA LEU A 57 8.14 10.21 3.13
C LEU A 57 8.28 8.84 3.80
N ILE A 58 7.97 7.76 3.08
CA ILE A 58 8.14 6.40 3.59
C ILE A 58 9.59 6.16 4.00
N ASP A 59 10.54 6.46 3.11
CA ASP A 59 11.96 6.27 3.38
C ASP A 59 12.43 7.09 4.60
N ALA A 60 12.05 8.37 4.65
CA ALA A 60 12.43 9.27 5.73
C ALA A 60 11.81 8.91 7.08
N LYS A 61 10.66 8.21 7.09
CA LYS A 61 9.94 7.87 8.31
C LYS A 61 10.01 6.38 8.69
N ARG A 62 10.59 5.51 7.84
CA ARG A 62 10.62 4.06 8.00
C ARG A 62 11.19 3.62 9.36
N SER A 63 12.36 4.11 9.73
CA SER A 63 12.98 3.73 11.00
C SER A 63 12.11 4.12 12.20
N TYR A 64 11.43 5.26 12.11
CA TYR A 64 10.53 5.71 13.17
C TYR A 64 9.23 4.90 13.20
N SER A 65 8.62 4.58 12.05
CA SER A 65 7.39 3.77 12.02
C SER A 65 7.62 2.39 12.63
N LEU A 66 8.75 1.75 12.34
CA LEU A 66 9.15 0.47 12.95
C LEU A 66 9.38 0.61 14.47
N SER A 67 9.89 1.74 14.93
CA SER A 67 10.10 1.99 16.37
C SER A 67 8.81 2.15 17.19
N LEU A 68 7.63 2.24 16.54
CA LEU A 68 6.34 2.32 17.24
C LEU A 68 5.90 0.99 17.88
N GLY A 69 6.63 -0.10 17.61
CA GLY A 69 6.44 -1.39 18.29
C GLY A 69 5.14 -2.08 17.88
N GLY A 70 5.01 -2.39 16.60
CA GLY A 70 3.87 -3.12 16.03
C GLY A 70 3.76 -2.86 14.54
N ASP A 71 3.59 -3.92 13.77
CA ASP A 71 3.49 -3.86 12.31
C ASP A 71 2.29 -3.00 11.85
N LYS A 72 1.10 -3.29 12.38
CA LYS A 72 -0.12 -2.50 12.14
C LYS A 72 0.01 -1.04 12.57
N ARG A 73 0.79 -0.74 13.62
CA ARG A 73 1.09 0.65 14.02
C ARG A 73 1.95 1.35 12.99
N ALA A 74 2.93 0.66 12.41
CA ALA A 74 3.79 1.22 11.37
C ALA A 74 2.97 1.52 10.10
N HIS A 75 2.11 0.59 9.68
CA HIS A 75 1.16 0.76 8.58
C HIS A 75 0.23 1.97 8.79
N CYS A 76 -0.44 2.03 9.93
CA CYS A 76 -1.28 3.16 10.32
C CYS A 76 -0.51 4.49 10.30
N TYR A 77 0.69 4.53 10.88
CA TYR A 77 1.46 5.76 10.96
C TYR A 77 1.87 6.25 9.57
N LEU A 78 2.34 5.35 8.69
CA LEU A 78 2.72 5.71 7.32
C LEU A 78 1.53 6.21 6.51
N GLY A 79 0.37 5.56 6.58
CA GLY A 79 -0.85 6.04 5.93
C GLY A 79 -1.24 7.45 6.39
N CYS A 80 -1.15 7.71 7.71
CA CYS A 80 -1.44 9.03 8.28
C CYS A 80 -0.49 10.12 7.78
N ILE A 81 0.83 9.86 7.75
CA ILE A 81 1.81 10.83 7.27
C ILE A 81 1.66 11.11 5.78
N ILE A 82 1.51 10.07 4.96
CA ILE A 82 1.34 10.23 3.51
C ILE A 82 0.09 11.07 3.24
N SER A 83 -1.03 10.77 3.89
CA SER A 83 -2.26 11.52 3.67
C SER A 83 -2.22 12.96 4.18
N ALA A 84 -1.57 13.21 5.31
CA ALA A 84 -1.43 14.57 5.84
C ALA A 84 -0.53 15.46 4.97
N GLU A 85 0.49 14.89 4.33
CA GLU A 85 1.49 15.65 3.57
C GLU A 85 1.28 15.61 2.04
N VAL A 86 0.60 14.59 1.52
CA VAL A 86 0.30 14.41 0.09
C VAL A 86 -1.20 14.53 -0.12
N ASP A 87 -1.94 13.43 -0.01
CA ASP A 87 -3.39 13.33 -0.03
C ASP A 87 -3.84 11.91 0.36
N PHE A 88 -5.15 11.74 0.56
CA PHE A 88 -5.74 10.46 0.92
C PHE A 88 -5.58 9.41 -0.18
N GLU A 89 -5.79 9.81 -1.42
CA GLU A 89 -5.80 8.97 -2.62
C GLU A 89 -4.44 8.30 -2.84
N THR A 90 -3.35 9.04 -2.64
CA THR A 90 -1.98 8.52 -2.69
C THR A 90 -1.73 7.54 -1.56
N ALA A 91 -2.22 7.83 -0.34
CA ALA A 91 -2.07 6.90 0.78
C ALA A 91 -2.85 5.59 0.53
N ASN A 92 -4.06 5.67 -0.03
CA ASN A 92 -4.86 4.52 -0.41
C ASN A 92 -4.18 3.68 -1.50
N PHE A 93 -3.66 4.32 -2.56
CA PHE A 93 -2.91 3.63 -3.60
C PHE A 93 -1.66 2.94 -3.07
N VAL A 94 -0.88 3.59 -2.22
CA VAL A 94 0.31 2.98 -1.59
C VAL A 94 -0.07 1.79 -0.71
N ALA A 95 -1.17 1.89 0.05
CA ALA A 95 -1.67 0.79 0.86
C ALA A 95 -2.04 -0.42 -0.02
N TRP A 96 -2.81 -0.19 -1.07
CA TRP A 96 -3.22 -1.23 -2.01
C TRP A 96 -2.02 -1.90 -2.70
N GLN A 97 -1.08 -1.08 -3.18
CA GLN A 97 0.11 -1.53 -3.91
C GLN A 97 1.06 -2.37 -3.03
N LYS A 98 1.19 -2.06 -1.74
CA LYS A 98 1.99 -2.88 -0.82
C LYS A 98 1.40 -4.28 -0.72
N GLU A 99 0.10 -4.41 -0.44
CA GLU A 99 -0.49 -5.75 -0.31
C GLU A 99 -0.51 -6.50 -1.63
N PHE A 100 -0.71 -5.80 -2.75
CA PHE A 100 -0.59 -6.41 -4.08
C PHE A 100 0.83 -6.95 -4.31
N SER A 101 1.87 -6.22 -3.87
CA SER A 101 3.25 -6.70 -3.92
C SER A 101 3.43 -7.94 -3.04
N ASP A 102 2.98 -7.92 -1.79
CA ASP A 102 3.12 -9.06 -0.88
C ASP A 102 2.37 -10.31 -1.39
N ALA A 103 1.27 -10.11 -2.11
CA ALA A 103 0.50 -11.18 -2.75
C ALA A 103 1.18 -11.76 -4.00
N THR A 104 2.15 -11.06 -4.62
CA THR A 104 2.71 -11.40 -5.93
C THR A 104 4.24 -11.55 -5.96
N ASP A 105 4.96 -11.10 -4.93
CA ASP A 105 6.43 -11.06 -4.92
C ASP A 105 7.10 -12.39 -4.54
N CYS A 106 6.30 -13.43 -4.26
CA CYS A 106 6.75 -14.80 -3.96
C CYS A 106 7.80 -14.89 -2.85
N THR A 107 7.89 -13.89 -1.98
CA THR A 107 8.92 -13.85 -0.95
C THR A 107 8.41 -14.57 0.31
N PRO A 108 9.14 -15.56 0.86
CA PRO A 108 8.67 -16.34 2.03
C PRO A 108 8.49 -15.55 3.34
N LYS A 109 8.78 -14.25 3.33
CA LYS A 109 8.75 -13.34 4.48
C LYS A 109 7.71 -12.22 4.34
N THR A 110 7.05 -12.14 3.19
CA THR A 110 5.97 -11.20 2.90
C THR A 110 4.66 -11.97 2.97
N HIS A 111 3.61 -11.32 3.48
CA HIS A 111 2.31 -11.93 3.67
C HIS A 111 1.25 -10.91 3.29
N PHE A 112 0.36 -11.32 2.39
CA PHE A 112 -0.83 -10.53 2.08
C PHE A 112 -1.72 -10.44 3.33
N GLU A 113 -1.92 -9.23 3.84
CA GLU A 113 -2.72 -9.01 5.03
C GLU A 113 -3.68 -7.83 4.85
N ILE A 114 -4.97 -8.14 4.68
CA ILE A 114 -6.02 -7.10 4.59
C ILE A 114 -5.98 -6.17 5.81
N ALA A 115 -5.60 -6.69 6.98
CA ALA A 115 -5.48 -5.91 8.20
C ALA A 115 -4.37 -4.82 8.12
N ASP A 116 -3.31 -5.02 7.33
CA ASP A 116 -2.28 -3.99 7.08
C ASP A 116 -2.80 -2.86 6.21
N TYR A 117 -3.54 -3.22 5.17
CA TYR A 117 -4.26 -2.24 4.36
C TYR A 117 -5.23 -1.44 5.22
N ASP A 118 -6.10 -2.10 5.98
CA ASP A 118 -7.09 -1.43 6.83
C ASP A 118 -6.43 -0.50 7.85
N ALA A 119 -5.30 -0.91 8.44
CA ALA A 119 -4.51 -0.06 9.32
C ALA A 119 -3.98 1.17 8.60
N THR A 120 -3.44 0.99 7.39
CA THR A 120 -2.94 2.09 6.56
C THR A 120 -4.07 3.07 6.20
N ILE A 121 -5.25 2.58 5.80
CA ILE A 121 -6.42 3.41 5.48
C ILE A 121 -6.92 4.17 6.70
N LYS A 122 -7.02 3.51 7.86
CA LYS A 122 -7.44 4.17 9.10
C LYS A 122 -6.48 5.31 9.48
N GLY A 123 -5.18 5.11 9.28
CA GLY A 123 -4.17 6.15 9.36
C GLY A 123 -4.41 7.27 8.37
N ALA A 124 -4.61 6.95 7.09
CA ALA A 124 -4.84 7.91 6.01
C ALA A 124 -6.05 8.81 6.28
N ILE A 125 -7.18 8.26 6.73
CA ILE A 125 -8.37 9.04 7.12
C ILE A 125 -7.99 10.08 8.19
N LYS A 126 -7.20 9.68 9.19
CA LYS A 126 -6.75 10.61 10.23
C LYS A 126 -5.84 11.71 9.67
N GLY A 127 -4.96 11.36 8.73
CA GLY A 127 -4.09 12.30 8.04
C GLY A 127 -4.85 13.33 7.22
N ALA A 128 -5.85 12.88 6.43
CA ALA A 128 -6.68 13.71 5.57
C ALA A 128 -7.43 14.81 6.34
N ILE A 129 -8.02 14.45 7.49
CA ILE A 129 -8.73 15.40 8.38
C ILE A 129 -7.80 16.53 8.86
N LYS A 130 -6.48 16.28 8.96
CA LYS A 130 -5.51 17.31 9.35
C LYS A 130 -4.88 18.05 8.19
N GLY A 131 -4.70 17.39 7.04
CA GLY A 131 -4.23 18.06 5.83
C GLY A 131 -5.17 19.18 5.37
N SER A 132 -6.47 19.07 5.67
CA SER A 132 -7.48 20.12 5.42
C SER A 132 -7.44 21.27 6.44
N GLU A 133 -6.91 21.05 7.64
CA GLU A 133 -6.71 22.08 8.68
C GLU A 133 -5.37 22.82 8.52
N LYS A 134 -4.94 23.14 7.28
CA LYS A 134 -3.60 23.66 6.90
C LYS A 134 -3.11 24.95 7.58
N SER A 135 -3.77 25.46 8.62
CA SER A 135 -3.33 26.56 9.46
C SER A 135 -2.89 26.05 10.82
N LEU A 136 -1.59 26.21 11.10
CA LEU A 136 -0.93 26.08 12.40
C LEU A 136 -0.64 24.64 12.87
N ILE A 137 0.64 24.25 12.79
CA ILE A 137 1.47 23.66 13.86
C ILE A 137 2.38 22.50 13.36
N PRO A 138 3.68 22.47 13.72
CA PRO A 138 4.64 21.37 13.48
C PRO A 138 4.36 20.03 14.22
N LYS A 139 3.10 19.69 14.53
CA LYS A 139 2.71 18.57 15.44
C LYS A 139 2.25 17.29 14.73
N THR A 140 2.23 17.23 13.40
CA THR A 140 1.69 16.08 12.63
C THR A 140 2.37 14.75 12.98
N LYS A 141 3.68 14.76 13.23
CA LYS A 141 4.44 13.56 13.63
C LYS A 141 3.92 12.94 14.93
N ASN A 142 3.75 13.76 15.98
CA ASN A 142 3.29 13.28 17.28
C ASN A 142 1.83 12.84 17.22
N LEU A 143 0.99 13.53 16.45
CA LEU A 143 -0.41 13.17 16.29
C LEU A 143 -0.61 11.80 15.62
N CYS A 144 0.05 11.54 14.50
CA CYS A 144 -0.09 10.26 13.80
C CYS A 144 0.41 9.11 14.69
N ALA A 145 1.54 9.30 15.37
CA ALA A 145 2.06 8.29 16.28
C ALA A 145 1.13 8.03 17.47
N ASP A 146 0.63 9.08 18.12
CA ASP A 146 -0.27 8.96 19.27
C ASP A 146 -1.62 8.33 18.91
N PHE A 147 -2.14 8.66 17.72
CA PHE A 147 -3.34 8.02 17.20
C PHE A 147 -3.11 6.52 16.95
N CYS A 148 -2.05 6.18 16.22
CA CYS A 148 -1.81 4.79 15.84
C CYS A 148 -1.44 3.90 17.02
N LYS A 149 -0.77 4.43 18.06
CA LYS A 149 -0.53 3.72 19.34
C LYS A 149 -1.79 3.44 20.15
N LYS A 150 -2.86 4.20 19.94
CA LYS A 150 -4.16 3.98 20.60
C LYS A 150 -5.05 3.06 19.78
N ALA A 151 -4.90 3.08 18.45
CA ALA A 151 -5.70 2.30 17.53
C ALA A 151 -5.24 0.83 17.42
N TYR A 152 -3.96 0.56 17.71
CA TYR A 152 -3.26 -0.74 17.68
C TYR A 152 -2.21 -0.75 18.78
#